data_AF-A0A7Y0S1B1-F1
#
_entry.id   AF-A0A7Y0S1B1-F1
#
_cell.length_a   1.000
_cell.length_b   1.000
_cell.length_c   1.000
_cell.angle_alpha   90.00
_cell.angle_beta   90.00
_cell.angle_gamma   90.00
#
_symmetry.space_group_name_H-M   'P 1'
#
loop_
_entity.id
_entity.type
_entity.pdbx_description
1 polymer ?
#
loop_
_entity_poly.entity_id
_entity_poly.type
_entity_poly.pdbx_seq_one_letter_code
_entity_poly.pdbx_strand_id
1 'polypeptide(L)'
;VDEGLTLTHQPCDGKGMELIAIKNMLDALDVRGCLLTADALHCQVETLNKVVDKGGDFLVQVKLNQPSLLAEIDAQFQDYWALPEEQQ
;
A
#
# COMPACT_ATOMS: atom_id res chain seq x y z
N VAL A 1 12.95 -1.98 16.86
CA VAL A 1 12.57 -3.35 16.44
C VAL A 1 13.87 -4.08 16.31
N ASP A 2 14.16 -4.98 17.24
CA ASP A 2 15.52 -5.55 17.38
C ASP A 2 15.70 -6.85 16.57
N GLU A 3 14.60 -7.43 16.05
CA GLU A 3 14.61 -8.64 15.23
C GLU A 3 13.63 -8.51 14.06
N GLY A 4 14.00 -9.02 12.88
CA GLY A 4 13.19 -8.98 11.65
C GLY A 4 13.36 -10.26 10.81
N LEU A 5 12.26 -10.72 10.19
CA LEU A 5 12.24 -11.91 9.36
C LEU A 5 11.92 -11.55 7.91
N THR A 6 12.79 -11.97 6.99
CA THR A 6 12.55 -11.88 5.54
C THR A 6 12.17 -13.25 5.01
N LEU A 7 10.90 -13.43 4.63
CA LEU A 7 10.40 -14.69 4.05
C LEU A 7 10.79 -14.85 2.58
N THR A 8 10.82 -13.75 1.84
CA THR A 8 11.05 -13.75 0.39
C THR A 8 11.79 -12.50 -0.04
N HIS A 9 12.62 -12.61 -1.08
CA HIS A 9 13.24 -11.50 -1.78
C HIS A 9 13.20 -11.78 -3.28
N GLN A 10 12.80 -10.78 -4.07
CA GLN A 10 12.80 -10.86 -5.52
C GLN A 10 13.58 -9.67 -6.10
N PRO A 11 14.67 -9.90 -6.86
CA PRO A 11 15.36 -8.81 -7.55
C PRO A 11 14.47 -8.26 -8.68
N CYS A 12 14.61 -6.96 -8.94
CA CYS A 12 13.90 -6.27 -10.02
C CYS A 12 14.80 -6.12 -11.25
N ASP A 13 14.26 -6.37 -12.44
CA ASP A 13 15.01 -6.31 -13.72
C ASP A 13 15.34 -4.88 -14.19
N GLY A 14 15.03 -3.85 -13.38
CA GLY A 14 15.31 -2.46 -13.69
C GLY A 14 14.31 -1.49 -13.09
N LYS A 15 14.51 -0.19 -13.39
CA LYS A 15 13.67 0.91 -12.90
C LYS A 15 12.22 0.70 -13.32
N GLY A 16 11.28 0.75 -12.36
CA GLY A 16 9.85 0.61 -12.60
C GLY A 16 9.33 -0.83 -12.65
N MET A 17 10.21 -1.83 -12.59
CA MET A 17 9.81 -3.25 -12.56
C MET A 17 9.37 -3.72 -11.16
N GLU A 18 9.51 -2.87 -10.15
CA GLU A 18 9.09 -3.12 -8.75
C GLU A 18 7.59 -3.44 -8.64
N LEU A 19 6.76 -2.81 -9.49
CA LEU A 19 5.32 -3.09 -9.54
C LEU A 19 5.01 -4.51 -10.02
N ILE A 20 5.86 -5.08 -10.87
CA ILE A 20 5.74 -6.48 -11.32
C ILE A 20 6.27 -7.40 -10.22
N ALA A 21 7.41 -7.05 -9.60
CA ALA A 21 8.01 -7.83 -8.54
C ALA A 21 7.07 -8.01 -7.33
N ILE A 22 6.38 -6.96 -6.87
CA ILE A 22 5.44 -7.09 -5.74
C ILE A 22 4.27 -8.01 -6.09
N LYS A 23 3.76 -7.97 -7.33
CA LYS A 23 2.67 -8.86 -7.77
C LYS A 23 3.11 -10.32 -7.79
N ASN A 24 4.35 -10.58 -8.22
CA ASN A 24 4.94 -11.92 -8.23
C ASN A 24 5.20 -12.42 -6.80
N MET A 25 5.69 -11.56 -5.91
CA MET A 25 5.85 -11.90 -4.49
C MET A 25 4.50 -12.22 -3.85
N LEU A 26 3.48 -11.41 -4.12
CA LEU A 26 2.12 -11.68 -3.66
C LEU A 26 1.59 -13.00 -4.21
N ASP A 27 1.97 -13.46 -5.41
CA ASP A 27 1.60 -14.80 -5.91
C ASP A 27 2.26 -15.93 -5.11
N ALA A 28 3.53 -15.76 -4.76
CA ALA A 28 4.31 -16.76 -4.03
C ALA A 28 3.95 -16.84 -2.54
N LEU A 29 3.49 -15.75 -1.95
CA LEU A 29 3.13 -15.68 -0.52
C LEU A 29 1.66 -16.01 -0.27
N ASP A 30 1.41 -16.69 0.84
CA ASP A 30 0.09 -16.80 1.44
C ASP A 30 -0.11 -15.63 2.40
N VAL A 31 -0.97 -14.69 2.02
CA VAL A 31 -1.22 -13.45 2.76
C VAL A 31 -2.61 -13.44 3.41
N ARG A 32 -3.28 -14.59 3.47
CA ARG A 32 -4.62 -14.70 4.08
C ARG A 32 -4.59 -14.27 5.54
N GLY A 33 -5.44 -13.30 5.89
CA GLY A 33 -5.51 -12.73 7.23
C GLY A 33 -4.30 -11.88 7.61
N CYS A 34 -3.43 -11.52 6.67
CA CYS A 34 -2.30 -10.62 6.89
C CYS A 34 -2.64 -9.18 6.47
N LEU A 35 -2.01 -8.21 7.13
CA LEU A 35 -2.04 -6.80 6.74
C LEU A 35 -0.80 -6.47 5.91
N LEU A 36 -0.98 -6.14 4.63
CA LEU A 36 0.08 -5.58 3.81
C LEU A 36 0.27 -4.10 4.13
N THR A 37 1.43 -3.73 4.65
CA THR A 37 1.89 -2.34 4.68
C THR A 37 2.88 -2.10 3.55
N ALA A 38 2.66 -1.07 2.75
CA ALA A 38 3.58 -0.72 1.67
C ALA A 38 3.65 0.81 1.51
N ASP A 39 4.71 1.27 0.85
CA ASP A 39 4.84 2.68 0.49
C ASP A 39 3.76 3.13 -0.51
N ALA A 40 3.71 4.44 -0.74
CA ALA A 40 2.72 5.03 -1.63
C ALA A 40 2.84 4.56 -3.09
N LEU A 41 4.04 4.21 -3.59
CA LEU A 41 4.22 3.75 -4.97
C LEU A 41 3.41 2.48 -5.24
N HIS A 42 3.27 1.62 -4.22
CA HIS A 42 2.50 0.39 -4.26
C HIS A 42 0.99 0.56 -4.04
N CYS A 43 0.51 1.79 -3.77
CA CYS A 43 -0.91 2.12 -3.81
C CYS A 43 -1.40 2.09 -5.27
N GLN A 44 -1.52 0.89 -5.83
CA GLN A 44 -1.96 0.59 -7.19
C GLN A 44 -3.16 -0.34 -7.10
N VAL A 45 -4.24 0.00 -7.81
CA VAL A 45 -5.51 -0.76 -7.78
C VAL A 45 -5.28 -2.25 -8.02
N GLU A 46 -4.48 -2.61 -9.03
CA GLU A 46 -4.18 -4.01 -9.34
C GLU A 46 -3.42 -4.75 -8.22
N THR A 47 -2.50 -4.06 -7.53
CA THR A 47 -1.75 -4.64 -6.41
C THR A 47 -2.65 -4.86 -5.21
N LEU A 48 -3.46 -3.85 -4.86
CA LEU A 48 -4.34 -3.90 -3.69
C LEU A 48 -5.49 -4.90 -3.89
N ASN A 49 -6.08 -4.97 -5.09
CA ASN A 49 -7.08 -5.98 -5.42
C ASN A 49 -6.52 -7.39 -5.22
N LYS A 50 -5.27 -7.63 -5.64
CA LYS A 50 -4.63 -8.93 -5.48
C LYS A 50 -4.46 -9.34 -4.01
N VAL A 51 -4.22 -8.39 -3.11
CA VAL A 51 -4.15 -8.65 -1.66
C VAL A 51 -5.52 -9.08 -1.14
N VAL A 52 -6.58 -8.35 -1.52
CA VAL A 52 -7.97 -8.64 -1.12
C VAL A 52 -8.45 -9.97 -1.70
N ASP A 53 -8.16 -10.24 -2.98
CA ASP A 53 -8.49 -11.50 -3.65
C ASP A 53 -7.82 -12.71 -2.99
N LYS A 54 -6.63 -12.49 -2.40
CA LYS A 54 -5.92 -13.47 -1.59
C LYS A 54 -6.35 -13.48 -0.12
N GLY A 55 -7.40 -12.75 0.26
CA GLY A 55 -7.95 -12.74 1.61
C GLY A 55 -7.08 -12.02 2.65
N GLY A 56 -6.21 -11.11 2.20
CA GLY A 56 -5.48 -10.19 3.07
C GLY A 56 -6.09 -8.79 3.09
N ASP A 57 -5.60 -7.96 3.99
CA ASP A 57 -5.95 -6.55 4.13
C ASP A 57 -4.74 -5.66 3.78
N PHE A 58 -4.95 -4.36 3.62
CA PHE A 58 -3.84 -3.43 3.34
C PHE A 58 -3.95 -2.11 4.13
N LEU A 59 -2.79 -1.55 4.46
CA LEU A 59 -2.61 -0.18 4.95
C LEU A 59 -1.50 0.47 4.13
N VAL A 60 -1.89 1.38 3.24
CA VAL A 60 -0.95 2.06 2.32
C VAL A 60 -1.13 3.56 2.39
N GLN A 61 -0.07 4.31 2.09
CA GLN A 61 -0.16 5.76 1.95
C GLN A 61 -0.71 6.12 0.57
N VAL A 62 -1.60 7.13 0.54
CA VAL A 62 -2.05 7.76 -0.70
C VAL A 62 -1.26 9.07 -0.88
N LYS A 63 -0.70 9.27 -2.07
CA LYS A 63 -0.01 10.51 -2.46
C LYS A 63 -0.39 10.87 -3.90
N LEU A 64 0.39 11.74 -4.53
CA LEU A 64 0.19 12.23 -5.90
C LEU A 64 0.22 11.14 -6.99
N ASN A 65 0.68 9.92 -6.67
CA ASN A 65 0.58 8.78 -7.59
C ASN A 65 -0.87 8.25 -7.76
N GLN A 66 -1.80 8.68 -6.90
CA GLN A 66 -3.24 8.45 -7.02
C GLN A 66 -4.00 9.77 -6.85
N PRO A 67 -3.90 10.70 -7.83
CA PRO A 67 -4.31 12.09 -7.63
C PRO A 67 -5.82 12.25 -7.37
N SER A 68 -6.66 11.46 -8.04
CA SER A 68 -8.11 11.51 -7.80
C SER A 68 -8.50 10.99 -6.43
N LEU A 69 -7.85 9.91 -5.96
CA LEU A 69 -8.10 9.36 -4.63
C LEU A 69 -7.62 10.33 -3.54
N LEU A 70 -6.45 10.94 -3.74
CA LEU A 70 -5.92 11.95 -2.81
C LEU A 70 -6.88 13.14 -2.70
N ALA A 71 -7.35 13.68 -3.84
CA ALA A 71 -8.28 14.79 -3.86
C ALA A 71 -9.61 14.46 -3.15
N GLU A 72 -10.11 13.24 -3.31
CA GLU A 72 -11.34 12.80 -2.62
C GLU A 72 -11.13 12.65 -1.11
N ILE A 73 -9.98 12.10 -0.68
CA ILE A 73 -9.62 12.04 0.73
C ILE A 73 -9.52 13.46 1.31
N ASP A 74 -8.82 14.37 0.64
CA ASP A 74 -8.70 15.76 1.11
C ASP A 74 -10.07 16.43 1.22
N ALA A 75 -10.94 16.26 0.22
CA ALA A 75 -12.30 16.81 0.24
C ALA A 75 -13.15 16.22 1.38
N GLN A 76 -13.09 14.91 1.59
CA GLN A 76 -13.88 14.20 2.60
C GLN A 76 -13.48 14.57 4.04
N PHE A 77 -12.21 14.88 4.26
CA PHE A 77 -11.67 15.18 5.58
C PHE A 77 -11.32 16.67 5.77
N GLN A 78 -11.72 17.54 4.83
CA GLN A 78 -11.39 18.96 4.85
C GLN A 78 -11.76 19.66 6.18
N ASP A 79 -12.93 19.36 6.73
CA ASP A 79 -13.40 19.94 7.99
C ASP A 79 -12.55 19.48 9.18
N TYR A 80 -12.07 18.23 9.14
CA TYR A 80 -11.17 17.70 10.17
C TYR A 80 -9.79 18.35 10.06
N TRP A 81 -9.26 18.52 8.84
CA TRP A 81 -7.95 19.17 8.61
C TRP A 81 -7.95 20.65 9.03
N ALA A 82 -9.13 21.28 9.10
CA ALA A 82 -9.29 22.64 9.58
C ALA A 82 -9.30 22.76 11.12
N LEU A 83 -9.42 21.65 11.86
CA LEU A 83 -9.35 21.66 13.32
C LEU A 83 -7.92 22.01 13.80
N PRO A 84 -7.75 22.61 14.99
CA PRO A 84 -6.44 22.72 15.63
C PRO A 84 -5.80 21.34 15.81
N GLU A 85 -4.47 21.23 15.71
CA GLU A 85 -3.75 19.94 15.80
C GLU A 85 -4.06 19.15 17.08
N GLU A 86 -4.42 19.83 18.17
CA GLU A 86 -4.86 19.22 19.45
C GLU A 86 -6.23 18.51 19.37
N GLN A 87 -6.99 18.79 18.31
CA GLN A 87 -8.34 18.28 18.03
C GLN A 87 -8.38 17.46 16.72
N GLN A 88 -7.26 17.37 16.02
CA GLN A 88 -6.99 16.39 14.98
C GLN A 88 -6.55 15.06 15.60
#